data_AF-A0A6I6ES62-F1
#
_entry.id   AF-A0A6I6ES62-F1
#
_cell.length_a   1.000
_cell.length_b   1.000
_cell.length_c   1.000
_cell.angle_alpha   90.00
_cell.angle_beta   90.00
_cell.angle_gamma   90.00
#
_symmetry.space_group_name_H-M   'P 1'
#
loop_
_entity.id
_entity.type
_entity.pdbx_description
1 polymer ?
#
loop_
_entity_poly.entity_id
_entity_poly.type
_entity_poly.pdbx_seq_one_letter_code
_entity_poly.pdbx_strand_id
1 'polypeptide(L)'
;MLDASDIRLLLLHFLSINPAHGYELIKAVEDLSKGEYSPSPGIIYPNLQLLEEMEYIAVVDALATRKAYRLEAKGEEQLQQHAQGLTAIIQRLSTLAVLVNNRSLPDVERAIHNMKTALNFRLSQEGISQETLFAIVDALDDAAKKIERS
;
A
#
# COMPACT_ATOMS: atom_id res chain seq x y z
N MET A 1 -8.25 -5.14 -0.46
CA MET A 1 -7.30 -4.35 -1.28
C MET A 1 -8.01 -3.10 -1.77
N LEU A 2 -7.28 -2.03 -2.10
CA LEU A 2 -7.87 -0.87 -2.77
C LEU A 2 -8.39 -1.28 -4.15
N ASP A 3 -9.58 -0.80 -4.52
CA ASP A 3 -10.09 -0.95 -5.88
C ASP A 3 -9.76 0.29 -6.74
N ALA A 4 -10.17 0.26 -8.02
CA ALA A 4 -9.89 1.36 -8.93
C ALA A 4 -10.59 2.67 -8.53
N SER A 5 -11.77 2.61 -7.89
CA SER A 5 -12.47 3.79 -7.36
C SER A 5 -11.69 4.41 -6.20
N ASP A 6 -11.21 3.58 -5.27
CA ASP A 6 -10.39 4.03 -4.16
C ASP A 6 -9.13 4.75 -4.64
N ILE A 7 -8.47 4.18 -5.66
CA ILE A 7 -7.30 4.79 -6.29
C ILE A 7 -7.65 6.15 -6.88
N ARG A 8 -8.73 6.27 -7.66
CA ARG A 8 -9.12 7.56 -8.25
C ARG A 8 -9.36 8.64 -7.19
N LEU A 9 -10.05 8.30 -6.09
CA LEU A 9 -10.27 9.25 -5.00
C LEU A 9 -8.96 9.69 -4.33
N LEU A 10 -8.02 8.77 -4.13
CA LEU A 10 -6.69 9.11 -3.61
C LEU A 10 -5.90 10.01 -4.58
N LEU A 11 -5.94 9.71 -5.89
CA LEU A 11 -5.27 10.54 -6.90
C LEU A 11 -5.81 11.96 -6.91
N LEU A 12 -7.14 12.12 -6.90
CA LEU A 12 -7.78 13.43 -6.81
C LEU A 12 -7.37 14.15 -5.51
N HIS A 13 -7.38 13.44 -4.38
CA HIS A 13 -6.99 14.00 -3.09
C HIS A 13 -5.56 14.54 -3.09
N PHE A 14 -4.59 13.80 -3.62
CA PHE A 14 -3.22 14.30 -3.69
C PHE A 14 -3.06 15.46 -4.67
N LEU A 15 -3.77 15.42 -5.79
CA LEU A 15 -3.78 16.51 -6.76
C LEU A 15 -4.49 17.78 -6.25
N SER A 16 -5.34 17.67 -5.23
CA SER A 16 -5.96 18.82 -4.56
C SER A 16 -4.96 19.61 -3.70
N ILE A 17 -3.85 18.97 -3.30
CA ILE A 17 -2.79 19.61 -2.50
C ILE A 17 -1.84 20.37 -3.43
N ASN A 18 -1.35 19.71 -4.47
CA ASN A 18 -0.49 20.30 -5.48
C ASN A 18 -0.48 19.47 -6.78
N PRO A 19 -0.16 20.09 -7.93
CA PRO A 19 0.12 19.34 -9.14
C PRO A 19 1.24 18.32 -8.92
N ALA A 20 1.12 17.15 -9.54
CA ALA A 20 2.06 16.05 -9.33
C ALA A 20 2.18 15.15 -10.57
N HIS A 21 3.34 14.49 -10.69
CA HIS A 21 3.56 13.42 -11.66
C HIS A 21 3.01 12.08 -11.16
N GLY A 22 2.72 11.16 -12.09
CA GLY A 22 2.20 9.83 -11.73
C GLY A 22 3.08 9.04 -10.75
N TYR A 23 4.40 9.17 -10.83
CA TYR A 23 5.32 8.51 -9.88
C TYR A 23 5.29 9.15 -8.48
N GLU A 24 4.99 10.44 -8.38
CA GLU A 24 4.85 11.15 -7.10
C GLU A 24 3.56 10.73 -6.42
N LEU A 25 2.50 10.52 -7.21
CA LEU A 25 1.22 9.99 -6.73
C LEU A 25 1.35 8.54 -6.25
N ILE A 26 2.15 7.70 -6.93
CA ILE A 26 2.51 6.35 -6.44
C ILE A 26 3.14 6.44 -5.06
N LYS A 27 4.18 7.27 -4.93
CA LYS A 27 4.88 7.47 -3.65
C LYS A 27 3.97 8.01 -2.55
N ALA A 28 3.13 8.99 -2.87
CA ALA A 28 2.22 9.58 -1.90
C ALA A 28 1.23 8.56 -1.32
N VAL A 29 0.70 7.66 -2.17
CA VAL A 29 -0.14 6.54 -1.70
C VAL A 29 0.66 5.55 -0.87
N GLU A 30 1.90 5.25 -1.27
CA GLU A 30 2.80 4.37 -0.54
C GLU A 30 3.11 4.87 0.87
N ASP A 31 3.39 6.17 0.98
CA ASP A 31 3.74 6.84 2.23
C ASP A 31 2.61 6.77 3.27
N LEU A 32 1.34 6.78 2.84
CA LEU A 32 0.18 6.60 3.75
C LEU A 32 0.20 5.27 4.50
N SER A 33 0.83 4.24 3.91
CA SER A 33 0.95 2.90 4.49
C SER A 33 2.34 2.59 5.05
N LYS A 34 3.26 3.58 5.05
CA LYS A 34 4.69 3.40 5.34
C LYS A 34 5.33 2.26 4.52
N GLY A 35 4.97 2.17 3.24
CA GLY A 35 5.53 1.17 2.33
C GLY A 35 4.87 -0.21 2.36
N GLU A 36 3.91 -0.46 3.24
CA GLU A 36 3.20 -1.77 3.28
C GLU A 36 2.32 -1.98 2.02
N TYR A 37 1.87 -0.90 1.40
CA TYR A 37 1.12 -0.92 0.14
C TYR A 37 1.64 0.16 -0.80
N SER A 38 2.08 -0.24 -2.00
CA SER A 38 2.41 0.68 -3.10
C SER A 38 1.59 0.30 -4.34
N PRO A 39 0.82 1.23 -4.93
CA PRO A 39 0.06 0.93 -6.14
C PRO A 39 1.00 0.82 -7.35
N SER A 40 0.73 -0.14 -8.23
CA SER A 40 1.57 -0.33 -9.41
C SER A 40 1.35 0.77 -10.47
N PRO A 41 2.33 1.04 -11.34
CA PRO A 41 2.13 1.85 -12.54
C PRO A 41 0.88 1.44 -13.34
N GLY A 42 0.62 0.13 -13.45
CA GLY A 42 -0.49 -0.42 -14.22
C GLY A 42 -1.87 -0.09 -13.69
N ILE A 43 -2.01 0.26 -12.40
CA ILE A 43 -3.29 0.77 -11.86
C ILE A 43 -3.36 2.31 -11.89
N ILE A 44 -2.22 2.99 -11.78
CA ILE A 44 -2.18 4.45 -11.65
C ILE A 44 -2.40 5.15 -12.99
N TYR A 45 -1.61 4.81 -14.01
CA TYR A 45 -1.66 5.54 -15.28
C TYR A 45 -2.99 5.41 -16.02
N PRO A 46 -3.65 4.23 -16.08
CA PRO A 46 -4.98 4.14 -16.68
C PRO A 46 -6.04 4.94 -15.92
N ASN A 47 -5.95 5.02 -14.58
CA ASN A 47 -6.88 5.84 -13.80
C ASN A 47 -6.61 7.34 -13.97
N LEU A 48 -5.35 7.76 -14.12
CA LEU A 48 -5.03 9.16 -14.46
C LEU A 48 -5.60 9.54 -15.83
N GLN A 49 -5.44 8.67 -16.83
CA GLN A 49 -6.04 8.89 -18.15
C GLN A 49 -7.56 9.02 -18.07
N LEU A 50 -8.23 8.12 -17.33
CA LEU A 50 -9.67 8.18 -17.14
C LEU A 50 -10.11 9.47 -16.44
N LEU A 51 -9.38 9.92 -15.40
CA LEU A 51 -9.66 11.18 -14.71
C LEU A 51 -9.48 12.39 -15.63
N GLU A 52 -8.49 12.36 -16.54
CA GLU A 52 -8.27 13.39 -17.56
C GLU A 52 -9.44 13.40 -18.57
N GLU A 53 -9.86 12.24 -19.08
CA GLU A 53 -11.01 12.09 -19.98
C GLU A 53 -12.33 12.55 -19.34
N MET A 54 -12.47 12.38 -18.02
CA MET A 54 -13.62 12.85 -17.24
C MET A 54 -13.54 14.34 -16.88
N GLU A 55 -12.47 15.04 -17.25
CA GLU A 55 -12.20 16.45 -16.94
C GLU A 55 -12.08 16.72 -15.43
N TYR A 56 -11.74 15.71 -14.64
CA TYR A 56 -11.49 15.87 -13.20
C TYR A 56 -10.07 16.38 -12.93
N ILE A 57 -9.15 16.13 -13.86
CA ILE A 57 -7.77 16.59 -13.84
C ILE A 57 -7.36 17.08 -15.23
N ALA A 58 -6.30 17.86 -15.31
CA ALA A 58 -5.70 18.27 -16.58
C ALA A 58 -4.18 18.13 -16.53
N VAL A 59 -3.57 17.93 -17.71
CA VAL A 59 -2.11 17.98 -17.84
C VAL A 59 -1.62 19.42 -17.72
N VAL A 60 -0.59 19.64 -16.90
CA VAL A 60 -0.01 20.96 -16.67
C VAL A 60 0.73 21.47 -17.90
N ASP A 61 1.56 20.62 -18.50
CA ASP A 61 2.29 20.89 -19.75
C ASP A 61 2.19 19.67 -20.68
N ALA A 62 1.48 19.85 -21.80
CA ALA A 62 1.24 18.80 -22.78
C ALA A 62 2.51 18.43 -23.59
N LEU A 63 3.51 19.31 -23.63
CA LEU A 63 4.76 19.11 -24.36
C LEU A 63 5.84 18.43 -23.51
N ALA A 64 5.61 18.32 -22.19
CA ALA A 64 6.55 17.68 -21.29
C ALA A 64 6.66 16.18 -21.53
N THR A 65 7.90 15.65 -21.56
CA THR A 65 8.16 14.20 -21.66
C THR A 65 7.54 13.41 -20.51
N ARG A 66 7.37 14.05 -19.35
CA ARG A 66 6.68 13.50 -18.18
C ARG A 66 5.52 14.41 -17.83
N LYS A 67 4.30 13.95 -18.08
CA LYS A 67 3.08 14.69 -17.75
C LYS A 67 2.98 14.88 -16.23
N ALA A 68 2.80 16.11 -15.80
CA ALA A 68 2.26 16.44 -14.48
C ALA A 68 0.76 16.69 -14.63
N TYR A 69 0.00 16.34 -13.61
CA TYR A 69 -1.45 16.53 -13.56
C TYR A 69 -1.77 17.57 -12.50
N ARG A 70 -2.86 18.31 -12.69
CA ARG A 70 -3.46 19.19 -11.69
C ARG A 70 -4.94 18.88 -11.55
N LEU A 71 -5.50 19.12 -10.37
CA LEU A 71 -6.94 19.00 -10.14
C LEU A 71 -7.71 20.12 -10.87
N GLU A 72 -8.88 19.79 -11.40
CA GLU A 72 -9.83 20.74 -11.99
C GLU A 72 -11.08 20.86 -11.09
N ALA A 73 -11.90 21.90 -11.29
CA ALA A 73 -13.05 22.20 -10.42
C ALA A 73 -14.03 21.01 -10.28
N LYS A 74 -14.26 20.29 -11.37
CA LYS A 74 -15.13 19.10 -11.40
C LYS A 74 -14.55 17.95 -10.53
N GLY A 75 -13.22 17.83 -10.46
CA GLY A 75 -12.55 16.87 -9.58
C GLY A 75 -12.67 17.24 -8.09
N GLU A 76 -12.64 18.53 -7.77
CA GLU A 76 -12.89 19.03 -6.41
C GLU A 76 -14.33 18.71 -5.95
N GLU A 77 -15.33 18.92 -6.82
CA GLU A 77 -16.72 18.54 -6.52
C GLU A 77 -16.85 17.03 -6.24
N GLN A 78 -16.14 16.19 -7.01
CA GLN A 78 -16.14 14.75 -6.79
C GLN A 78 -15.54 14.35 -5.45
N LEU A 79 -14.44 15.00 -5.02
CA LEU A 79 -13.86 14.78 -3.70
C LEU A 79 -14.85 15.13 -2.59
N GLN A 80 -15.53 16.27 -2.71
CA GLN A 80 -16.51 16.71 -1.72
C GLN A 80 -17.68 15.73 -1.61
N GLN A 81 -18.18 15.24 -2.75
CA GLN A 81 -19.26 14.23 -2.79
C GLN A 81 -18.86 12.90 -2.14
N HIS A 82 -17.57 12.56 -2.15
CA HIS A 82 -17.05 11.26 -1.67
C HIS A 82 -16.14 11.38 -0.45
N ALA A 83 -16.20 12.49 0.30
CA ALA A 83 -15.30 12.78 1.42
C ALA A 83 -15.30 11.68 2.51
N GLN A 84 -16.47 11.09 2.79
CA GLN A 84 -16.59 9.97 3.74
C GLN A 84 -15.85 8.72 3.24
N GLY A 85 -16.00 8.39 1.95
CA GLY A 85 -15.30 7.28 1.30
C GLY A 85 -13.79 7.49 1.33
N LEU A 86 -13.32 8.69 0.95
CA LEU A 86 -11.91 9.05 1.02
C LEU A 86 -11.34 8.90 2.44
N THR A 87 -12.07 9.35 3.46
CA THR A 87 -11.66 9.21 4.86
C THR A 87 -11.48 7.75 5.24
N ALA A 88 -12.42 6.87 4.87
CA ALA A 88 -12.33 5.44 5.14
C ALA A 88 -11.13 4.79 4.44
N ILE A 89 -10.82 5.19 3.19
CA ILE A 89 -9.67 4.69 2.44
C ILE A 89 -8.36 5.09 3.14
N ILE A 90 -8.22 6.36 3.52
CA ILE A 90 -7.02 6.87 4.23
C ILE A 90 -6.84 6.18 5.57
N GLN A 91 -7.92 5.98 6.34
CA GLN A 91 -7.88 5.26 7.61
C GLN A 91 -7.42 3.81 7.44
N ARG A 92 -7.89 3.13 6.40
CA ARG A 92 -7.46 1.75 6.09
C ARG A 92 -5.97 1.68 5.77
N LEU A 93 -5.44 2.61 4.98
CA LEU A 93 -3.99 2.69 4.69
C LEU A 93 -3.18 3.05 5.95
N SER A 94 -3.68 3.98 6.75
CA SER A 94 -3.04 4.39 8.01
C SER A 94 -2.97 3.24 9.02
N THR A 95 -3.94 2.31 8.99
CA THR A 95 -3.89 1.10 9.82
C THR A 95 -2.71 0.19 9.43
N LEU A 96 -2.35 0.14 8.14
CA LEU A 96 -1.14 -0.56 7.70
C LEU A 96 0.13 0.15 8.21
N ALA A 97 0.15 1.48 8.25
CA ALA A 97 1.27 2.21 8.84
C ALA A 97 1.45 1.90 10.34
N VAL A 98 0.36 1.68 11.08
CA VAL A 98 0.41 1.21 12.48
C VAL A 98 1.04 -0.17 12.58
N LEU A 99 0.66 -1.10 11.69
CA LEU A 99 1.27 -2.43 11.60
C LEU A 99 2.79 -2.33 11.38
N VAL A 100 3.23 -1.51 10.42
CA VAL A 100 4.67 -1.28 10.16
C VAL A 100 5.38 -0.79 11.43
N ASN A 101 4.80 0.19 12.12
CA ASN A 101 5.40 0.71 13.37
C ASN A 101 5.53 -0.37 14.45
N ASN A 102 4.49 -1.18 14.64
CA ASN A 102 4.48 -2.23 15.64
C ASN A 102 5.48 -3.35 15.30
N ARG A 103 5.65 -3.69 14.01
CA ARG A 103 6.69 -4.62 13.54
C ARG A 103 8.10 -4.09 13.80
N SER A 104 8.30 -2.77 13.76
CA SER A 104 9.58 -2.11 14.05
C SER A 104 9.86 -1.91 15.54
N LEU A 105 9.00 -2.38 16.46
CA LEU A 105 9.34 -2.39 17.88
C LEU A 105 10.55 -3.32 18.11
N PRO A 106 11.60 -2.90 18.83
CA PRO A 106 12.86 -3.65 18.89
C PRO A 106 12.72 -5.12 19.31
N ASP A 107 11.83 -5.40 20.27
CA ASP A 107 11.57 -6.77 20.71
C ASP A 107 10.82 -7.61 19.69
N VAL A 108 9.87 -7.00 18.98
CA VAL A 108 9.10 -7.66 17.92
C VAL A 108 10.01 -7.93 16.72
N GLU A 109 10.77 -6.94 16.29
CA GLU A 109 11.73 -7.04 15.18
C GLU A 109 12.75 -8.15 15.46
N ARG A 110 13.35 -8.15 16.67
CA ARG A 110 14.31 -9.18 17.10
C ARG A 110 13.68 -10.57 17.10
N ALA A 111 12.45 -10.72 17.59
CA ALA A 111 11.75 -12.00 17.63
C ALA A 111 11.47 -12.53 16.21
N ILE A 112 10.96 -11.67 15.32
CA ILE A 112 10.71 -11.99 13.90
C ILE A 112 12.02 -12.40 13.22
N HIS A 113 13.09 -11.64 13.43
CA HIS A 113 14.40 -11.93 12.86
C HIS A 113 14.93 -13.30 13.31
N ASN A 114 14.88 -13.58 14.61
CA ASN A 114 15.32 -14.86 15.16
C ASN A 114 14.53 -16.04 14.57
N MET A 115 13.20 -15.92 14.49
CA MET A 115 12.34 -16.94 13.88
C MET A 115 12.71 -17.17 12.41
N LYS A 116 12.85 -16.10 11.62
CA LYS A 116 13.23 -16.17 10.20
C LYS A 116 14.59 -16.84 10.02
N THR A 117 15.58 -16.46 10.83
CA THR A 117 16.93 -17.04 10.77
C THR A 117 16.92 -18.54 11.09
N ALA A 118 16.21 -18.96 12.14
CA ALA A 118 16.08 -20.37 12.49
C ALA A 118 15.37 -21.18 11.39
N LEU A 119 14.27 -20.64 10.84
CA LEU A 119 13.53 -21.25 9.75
C LEU A 119 14.40 -21.39 8.49
N ASN A 120 15.05 -20.31 8.06
CA ASN A 120 15.92 -20.31 6.89
C ASN A 120 17.08 -21.31 7.03
N PHE A 121 17.71 -21.37 8.21
CA PHE A 121 18.79 -22.32 8.49
C PHE A 121 18.30 -23.77 8.38
N ARG A 122 17.08 -24.06 8.83
CA ARG A 122 16.53 -25.42 8.74
C ARG A 122 16.15 -25.77 7.30
N LEU A 123 15.55 -24.82 6.57
CA LEU A 123 15.14 -25.00 5.18
C LEU A 123 16.31 -25.03 4.18
N SER A 124 17.50 -24.54 4.57
CA SER A 124 18.70 -24.61 3.73
C SER A 124 19.41 -25.96 3.78
N GLN A 125 18.98 -26.91 4.61
CA GLN A 125 19.57 -28.24 4.70
C GLN A 125 19.05 -29.15 3.58
N GLU A 126 19.93 -29.97 2.99
CA GLU A 126 19.52 -30.99 2.03
C GLU A 126 18.74 -32.13 2.71
N GLY A 127 17.77 -32.71 2.01
CA GLY A 127 17.06 -33.92 2.48
C GLY A 127 16.14 -33.69 3.68
N ILE A 128 15.31 -32.64 3.67
CA ILE A 128 14.31 -32.40 4.72
C ILE A 128 13.33 -33.58 4.79
N SER A 129 13.35 -34.29 5.92
CA SER A 129 12.41 -35.38 6.17
C SER A 129 10.98 -34.86 6.32
N GLN A 130 10.00 -35.69 5.98
CA GLN A 130 8.58 -35.36 6.14
C GLN A 130 8.23 -35.05 7.61
N GLU A 131 8.84 -35.76 8.55
CA GLU A 131 8.73 -35.50 9.99
C GLU A 131 9.24 -34.09 10.37
N THR A 132 10.39 -33.69 9.82
CA THR A 132 10.93 -32.33 10.06
C THR A 132 10.00 -31.27 9.50
N LEU A 133 9.44 -31.50 8.31
CA LEU A 133 8.51 -30.56 7.69
C LEU A 133 7.26 -30.37 8.55
N PHE A 134 6.67 -31.46 9.05
CA PHE A 134 5.51 -31.37 9.95
C PHE A 134 5.83 -30.64 11.25
N ALA A 135 6.98 -30.93 11.88
CA ALA A 135 7.38 -30.23 13.10
C ALA A 135 7.56 -28.71 12.91
N ILE A 136 8.04 -28.27 11.73
CA ILE A 136 8.13 -26.85 11.40
C ILE A 136 6.74 -26.23 11.26
N VAL A 137 5.83 -26.89 10.54
CA VAL A 137 4.45 -26.41 10.34
C VAL A 137 3.72 -26.30 11.69
N ASP A 138 3.80 -27.34 12.52
CA ASP A 138 3.17 -27.35 13.85
C ASP A 138 3.68 -26.21 14.73
N ALA A 139 4.99 -25.95 14.72
CA ALA A 139 5.58 -24.86 15.48
C ALA A 139 5.11 -23.47 15.00
N LEU A 140 4.96 -23.27 13.69
CA LEU A 140 4.45 -22.03 13.11
C LEU A 140 2.97 -21.83 13.45
N ASP A 141 2.15 -22.88 13.34
CA ASP A 141 0.72 -22.83 13.67
C ASP A 141 0.48 -22.56 15.15
N ASP A 142 1.27 -23.17 16.03
CA ASP A 142 1.19 -22.93 17.48
C ASP A 142 1.61 -21.51 17.86
N ALA A 143 2.63 -20.95 17.19
CA ALA A 143 3.00 -19.56 17.37
C ALA A 143 1.88 -18.62 16.90
N ALA A 144 1.29 -18.87 15.73
CA ALA A 144 0.18 -18.09 15.20
C ALA A 144 -1.03 -18.09 16.15
N LYS A 145 -1.47 -19.26 16.61
CA LYS A 145 -2.59 -19.39 17.58
C LYS A 145 -2.35 -18.62 18.88
N LYS A 146 -1.10 -18.53 19.35
CA LYS A 146 -0.75 -17.78 20.57
C LYS A 146 -0.84 -16.27 20.34
N ILE A 147 -0.39 -15.79 19.18
CA ILE A 147 -0.46 -14.37 18.79
C ILE A 147 -1.91 -13.93 18.58
N GLU A 148 -2.74 -14.77 17.95
CA GLU A 148 -4.18 -14.46 17.74
C GLU A 148 -4.98 -14.32 19.05
N ARG A 149 -4.45 -14.83 20.17
CA ARG A 149 -5.12 -14.82 21.49
C ARG A 149 -4.55 -13.79 22.47
N SER A 150 -3.50 -13.06 22.10
CA SER A 150 -2.81 -12.10 22.99
C SER A 150 -3.46 -10.72 23.02
#